data_AF-A0A661WIY2-F1
#
_entry.id   AF-A0A661WIY2-F1
#
_cell.length_a   1.000
_cell.length_b   1.000
_cell.length_c   1.000
_cell.angle_alpha   90.00
_cell.angle_beta   90.00
_cell.angle_gamma   90.00
#
_symmetry.space_group_name_H-M   'P 1'
#
loop_
_entity.id
_entity.type
_entity.pdbx_description
1 polymer ?
#
loop_
_entity_poly.entity_id
_entity_poly.type
_entity_poly.pdbx_seq_one_letter_code
_entity_poly.pdbx_strand_id
1 'polypeptide(L)'
;MKEFSRRDFLKLTGASLGAMAFRRFEGILPANRFQFPEGEKLGRVSVFPNYYSTPLKTEPHRASTTIRDLGQDELVIWSHEVVGSANSVSKRWVETPEGYIYYPDLQPVHNFPNIPLTALPEGKPGFWAEVTVPYVDLIIANPPARSGWYKTSLAQGFVPRL
;
A
#
# COMPACT_ATOMS: atom_id res chain seq x y z
N MET A 1 -14.49 0.62 -56.30
CA MET A 1 -14.32 0.38 -54.85
C MET A 1 -13.64 -0.97 -54.69
N LYS A 2 -12.53 -1.07 -53.95
CA LYS A 2 -11.87 -2.37 -53.72
C LYS A 2 -12.71 -3.18 -52.74
N GLU A 3 -13.16 -4.37 -53.16
CA GLU A 3 -13.91 -5.27 -52.29
C GLU A 3 -13.04 -5.79 -51.14
N PHE A 4 -13.57 -5.72 -49.92
CA PHE A 4 -12.89 -6.15 -48.71
C PHE A 4 -13.19 -7.64 -48.49
N SER A 5 -12.21 -8.51 -48.72
CA SER A 5 -12.44 -9.97 -48.63
C SER A 5 -12.25 -10.49 -47.20
N ARG A 6 -12.77 -11.70 -46.92
CA ARG A 6 -12.55 -12.41 -45.65
C ARG A 6 -11.05 -12.58 -45.32
N ARG A 7 -10.22 -12.72 -46.35
CA ARG A 7 -8.76 -12.83 -46.19
C ARG A 7 -8.15 -11.51 -45.74
N ASP A 8 -8.66 -10.40 -46.25
CA ASP A 8 -8.18 -9.06 -45.89
C ASP A 8 -8.61 -8.69 -44.47
N PHE A 9 -9.81 -9.13 -44.03
CA PHE A 9 -10.22 -9.08 -42.63
C PHE A 9 -9.25 -9.86 -41.72
N LEU A 10 -8.92 -11.12 -42.05
CA LEU A 10 -7.98 -11.92 -41.25
C LEU A 10 -6.58 -11.29 -41.17
N LYS A 11 -6.10 -10.72 -42.27
CA LYS A 11 -4.82 -10.00 -42.29
C LYS A 11 -4.85 -8.74 -41.42
N LEU A 12 -5.92 -7.97 -41.50
CA LEU A 12 -6.08 -6.75 -40.71
C LEU A 12 -6.19 -7.07 -39.22
N THR A 13 -7.00 -8.07 -38.85
CA THR A 13 -7.15 -8.52 -37.46
C THR A 13 -5.85 -9.09 -36.91
N GLY A 14 -5.15 -9.93 -37.68
CA GLY A 14 -3.85 -10.47 -37.30
C GLY A 14 -2.78 -9.38 -37.11
N ALA A 15 -2.72 -8.40 -38.00
CA ALA A 15 -1.82 -7.25 -37.87
C ALA A 15 -2.17 -6.38 -36.65
N SER A 16 -3.45 -6.17 -36.38
CA SER A 16 -3.92 -5.36 -35.24
C SER A 16 -3.63 -6.05 -33.89
N LEU A 17 -3.87 -7.36 -33.79
CA LEU A 17 -3.53 -8.15 -32.61
C LEU A 17 -2.00 -8.25 -32.41
N GLY A 18 -1.25 -8.44 -33.50
CA GLY A 18 0.20 -8.42 -33.47
C GLY A 18 0.76 -7.08 -32.99
N ALA A 19 0.18 -5.96 -33.42
CA ALA A 19 0.57 -4.63 -32.94
C ALA A 19 0.27 -4.43 -31.44
N MET A 20 -0.81 -5.02 -30.91
CA MET A 20 -1.08 -5.00 -29.46
C MET A 20 -0.07 -5.81 -28.65
N ALA A 21 0.51 -6.88 -29.20
CA ALA A 21 1.55 -7.67 -28.52
C ALA A 21 2.85 -6.88 -28.29
N PHE A 22 3.13 -5.87 -29.12
CA PHE A 22 4.29 -4.98 -28.97
C PHE A 22 3.95 -3.66 -28.26
N ARG A 23 2.68 -3.44 -27.89
CA ARG A 23 2.30 -2.26 -27.11
C ARG A 23 2.71 -2.50 -25.66
N ARG A 24 3.68 -1.72 -25.18
CA ARG A 24 3.99 -1.66 -23.75
C ARG A 24 2.72 -1.28 -23.00
N PHE A 25 2.24 -2.17 -22.13
CA PHE A 25 1.11 -1.93 -21.20
C PHE A 25 1.54 -1.00 -20.05
N GLU A 26 2.41 -0.04 -20.32
CA GLU A 26 2.81 1.00 -19.36
C GLU A 26 1.57 1.85 -19.07
N GLY A 27 1.04 1.74 -17.84
CA GLY A 27 -0.14 2.48 -17.38
C GLY A 27 -1.49 1.74 -17.40
N ILE A 28 -1.56 0.51 -17.93
CA ILE A 28 -2.79 -0.33 -17.82
C ILE A 28 -2.87 -1.04 -16.47
N LEU A 29 -1.70 -1.38 -15.91
CA LEU A 29 -1.59 -1.67 -14.49
C LEU A 29 -1.43 -0.33 -13.77
N PRO A 30 -2.27 -0.04 -12.75
CA PRO A 30 -2.15 1.19 -11.99
C PRO A 30 -0.88 1.13 -11.13
N ALA A 31 0.27 1.44 -11.73
CA ALA A 31 1.51 1.67 -11.00
C ALA A 31 1.41 2.93 -10.11
N ASN A 32 0.38 3.76 -10.34
CA ASN A 32 0.17 5.05 -9.70
C ASN A 32 -0.91 5.04 -8.60
N ARG A 33 -1.10 3.92 -7.88
CA ARG A 33 -2.13 3.83 -6.81
C ARG A 33 -1.59 3.77 -5.39
N PHE A 34 -0.32 4.08 -5.17
CA PHE A 34 0.18 4.39 -3.83
C PHE A 34 0.00 5.88 -3.55
N GLN A 35 -1.25 6.36 -3.65
CA GLN A 35 -1.59 7.67 -3.11
C GLN A 35 -1.71 7.50 -1.60
N PHE A 36 -0.68 7.92 -0.89
CA PHE A 36 -0.75 8.06 0.55
C PHE A 36 -1.68 9.21 0.91
N PRO A 37 -2.35 9.16 2.07
CA PRO A 37 -3.08 10.31 2.58
C PRO A 37 -2.17 11.55 2.64
N GLU A 38 -2.71 12.70 2.27
CA GLU A 38 -1.99 13.97 2.38
C GLU A 38 -1.87 14.33 3.87
N GLY A 39 -0.66 14.23 4.41
CA GLY A 39 -0.35 14.57 5.79
C GLY A 39 1.09 14.23 6.13
N GLU A 40 1.79 15.14 6.83
CA GLU A 40 3.17 14.93 7.26
C GLU A 40 3.29 13.83 8.31
N LYS A 41 2.33 13.78 9.23
CA LYS A 41 2.22 12.76 10.28
C LYS A 41 1.06 11.83 9.99
N LEU A 42 1.36 10.55 9.90
CA LEU A 42 0.40 9.48 9.65
C LEU A 42 0.45 8.45 10.79
N GLY A 43 -0.59 7.64 10.89
CA GLY A 43 -0.63 6.43 11.70
C GLY A 43 -0.78 5.22 10.81
N ARG A 44 0.08 4.21 10.96
CA ARG A 44 -0.12 2.89 10.38
C ARG A 44 -0.86 2.02 11.37
N VAL A 45 -1.96 1.40 10.95
CA VAL A 45 -2.67 0.41 11.75
C VAL A 45 -1.77 -0.81 11.97
N SER A 46 -1.39 -1.05 13.22
CA SER A 46 -0.42 -2.06 13.63
C SER A 46 -0.98 -2.95 14.73
N VAL A 47 -1.99 -3.74 14.39
CA VAL A 47 -2.73 -4.59 15.35
C VAL A 47 -2.42 -6.08 15.24
N PHE A 48 -1.73 -6.50 14.17
CA PHE A 48 -1.25 -7.87 13.98
C PHE A 48 -0.16 -8.23 15.01
N PRO A 49 -0.12 -9.46 15.55
CA PRO A 49 -0.98 -10.61 15.25
C PRO A 49 -2.27 -10.70 16.08
N ASN A 50 -2.52 -9.74 16.98
CA ASN A 50 -3.61 -9.84 17.94
C ASN A 50 -4.98 -9.60 17.28
N TYR A 51 -5.03 -8.68 16.31
CA TYR A 51 -6.21 -8.36 15.50
C TYR A 51 -5.78 -8.10 14.05
N TYR A 52 -6.70 -8.25 13.09
CA TYR A 52 -6.46 -7.94 11.67
C TYR A 52 -7.00 -6.55 11.26
N SER A 53 -7.73 -5.90 12.17
CA SER A 53 -8.31 -4.56 11.99
C SER A 53 -8.55 -3.88 13.34
N THR A 54 -8.73 -2.56 13.33
CA THR A 54 -9.15 -1.75 14.49
C THR A 54 -10.35 -0.86 14.14
N PRO A 55 -11.34 -0.67 15.04
CA PRO A 55 -12.50 0.15 14.75
C PRO A 55 -12.17 1.66 14.80
N LEU A 56 -12.59 2.39 13.77
CA LEU A 56 -12.69 3.85 13.79
C LEU A 56 -13.97 4.26 14.51
N LYS A 57 -13.85 5.13 15.52
CA LYS A 57 -14.93 5.50 16.43
C LYS A 57 -15.40 6.93 16.22
N THR A 58 -16.66 7.22 16.51
CA THR A 58 -17.21 8.59 16.46
C THR A 58 -16.68 9.48 17.58
N GLU A 59 -16.34 8.89 18.73
CA GLU A 59 -15.84 9.60 19.91
C GLU A 59 -14.67 8.81 20.51
N PRO A 60 -13.77 9.45 21.31
CA PRO A 60 -12.64 8.79 21.97
C PRO A 60 -13.10 7.95 23.17
N HIS A 61 -14.01 7.01 22.91
CA HIS A 61 -14.64 6.13 23.88
C HIS A 61 -14.86 4.76 23.25
N ARG A 62 -14.45 3.66 23.92
CA ARG A 62 -14.55 2.30 23.36
C ARG A 62 -15.99 1.86 23.02
N ALA A 63 -16.96 2.28 23.83
CA ALA A 63 -18.39 1.97 23.64
C ALA A 63 -19.10 2.89 22.63
N SER A 64 -18.42 3.86 22.01
CA SER A 64 -19.04 4.70 20.98
C SER A 64 -19.27 3.93 19.68
N THR A 65 -20.10 4.50 18.82
CA THR A 65 -20.44 3.94 17.51
C THR A 65 -19.20 3.77 16.64
N THR A 66 -19.06 2.60 16.03
CA THR A 66 -18.01 2.35 15.02
C THR A 66 -18.48 2.93 13.69
N ILE A 67 -17.63 3.76 13.07
CA ILE A 67 -17.84 4.32 11.73
C ILE A 67 -17.51 3.25 10.68
N ARG A 68 -16.30 2.70 10.76
CA ARG A 68 -15.81 1.58 9.94
C ARG A 68 -14.64 0.89 10.63
N ASP A 69 -14.28 -0.31 10.15
CA ASP A 69 -13.07 -0.98 10.58
C ASP A 69 -11.91 -0.63 9.63
N LEU A 70 -10.75 -0.35 10.22
CA LEU A 70 -9.50 -0.04 9.52
C LEU A 70 -8.65 -1.29 9.45
N GLY A 71 -8.20 -1.67 8.24
CA GLY A 71 -7.41 -2.87 8.03
C GLY A 71 -5.97 -2.75 8.54
N GLN A 72 -5.32 -3.88 8.79
CA GLN A 72 -3.88 -3.95 9.02
C GLN A 72 -3.11 -3.19 7.91
N ASP A 73 -2.09 -2.41 8.32
CA ASP A 73 -1.26 -1.57 7.46
C ASP A 73 -1.97 -0.42 6.72
N GLU A 74 -3.27 -0.20 6.98
CA GLU A 74 -3.96 1.00 6.51
C GLU A 74 -3.32 2.25 7.14
N LEU A 75 -3.14 3.29 6.32
CA LEU A 75 -2.57 4.56 6.73
C LEU A 75 -3.68 5.59 6.96
N VAL A 76 -3.64 6.23 8.11
CA VAL A 76 -4.58 7.27 8.51
C VAL A 76 -3.85 8.57 8.83
N ILE A 77 -4.51 9.70 8.61
CA ILE A 77 -3.97 11.01 8.98
C ILE A 77 -3.96 11.14 10.50
N TRP A 78 -2.82 11.51 11.07
CA TRP A 78 -2.66 11.71 12.52
C TRP A 78 -2.76 13.20 12.83
N SER A 79 -3.94 13.70 13.17
CA SER A 79 -4.15 15.13 13.44
C SER A 79 -3.55 15.51 14.79
N HIS A 80 -4.09 14.95 15.88
CA HIS A 80 -3.58 15.16 17.23
C HIS A 80 -4.03 14.04 18.15
N GLU A 81 -3.52 14.03 19.37
CA GLU A 81 -3.86 13.04 20.37
C GLU A 81 -4.79 13.62 21.41
N VAL A 82 -5.80 12.84 21.78
CA VAL A 82 -6.80 13.21 22.79
C VAL A 82 -6.84 12.18 23.90
N VAL A 83 -7.21 12.62 25.10
CA VAL A 83 -7.45 11.73 26.23
C VAL A 83 -8.92 11.33 26.21
N GLY A 84 -9.16 10.03 26.22
CA GLY A 84 -10.50 9.45 26.14
C GLY A 84 -10.71 8.33 27.15
N SER A 85 -11.86 7.68 27.04
CA SER A 85 -12.22 6.55 27.89
C SER A 85 -11.76 5.24 27.26
N ALA A 86 -10.91 4.51 27.97
CA ALA A 86 -10.48 3.16 27.59
C ALA A 86 -10.26 2.31 28.83
N ASN A 87 -10.69 1.05 28.85
CA ASN A 87 -10.45 0.12 29.97
C ASN A 87 -9.06 -0.53 29.89
N SER A 88 -8.03 0.26 29.62
CA SER A 88 -6.64 -0.18 29.44
C SER A 88 -5.69 0.84 30.06
N VAL A 89 -4.38 0.54 30.05
CA VAL A 89 -3.31 1.39 30.58
C VAL A 89 -3.24 2.71 29.82
N SER A 90 -3.42 2.66 28.49
CA SER A 90 -3.49 3.88 27.68
C SER A 90 -4.92 4.41 27.66
N LYS A 91 -5.06 5.70 27.94
CA LYS A 91 -6.29 6.49 27.72
C LYS A 91 -6.18 7.38 26.48
N ARG A 92 -5.11 7.22 25.69
CA ARG A 92 -4.84 8.05 24.50
C ARG A 92 -5.61 7.53 23.29
N TRP A 93 -6.12 8.47 22.51
CA TRP A 93 -6.77 8.26 21.23
C TRP A 93 -6.16 9.22 20.21
N VAL A 94 -6.21 8.85 18.95
CA VAL A 94 -5.75 9.68 17.83
C VAL A 94 -6.97 10.20 17.11
N GLU A 95 -7.05 11.52 16.95
CA GLU A 95 -8.05 12.16 16.13
C GLU A 95 -7.60 12.16 14.67
N THR A 96 -8.50 11.70 13.81
CA THR A 96 -8.39 11.70 12.34
C THR A 96 -9.54 12.53 11.77
N PRO A 97 -9.49 12.97 10.50
CA PRO A 97 -10.61 13.70 9.88
C PRO A 97 -11.94 12.94 9.88
N GLU A 98 -11.91 11.60 9.93
CA GLU A 98 -13.10 10.76 9.93
C GLU A 98 -13.61 10.46 11.36
N GLY A 99 -12.74 10.46 12.38
CA GLY A 99 -13.09 10.06 13.75
C GLY A 99 -11.87 9.73 14.62
N TYR A 100 -12.08 8.91 15.65
CA TYR A 100 -11.10 8.60 16.69
C TYR A 100 -10.64 7.14 16.64
N ILE A 101 -9.34 6.92 16.79
CA ILE A 101 -8.73 5.58 16.82
C ILE A 101 -7.99 5.41 18.14
N TYR A 102 -8.00 4.20 18.69
CA TYR A 102 -7.28 3.93 19.92
C TYR A 102 -5.76 3.98 19.68
N TYR A 103 -5.04 4.83 20.44
CA TYR A 103 -3.63 5.13 20.16
C TYR A 103 -2.71 3.89 20.07
N PRO A 104 -2.81 2.89 20.98
CA PRO A 104 -1.94 1.71 20.93
C PRO A 104 -2.07 0.84 19.67
N ASP A 105 -3.16 1.01 18.91
CA ASP A 105 -3.39 0.26 17.68
C ASP A 105 -2.68 0.90 16.48
N LEU A 106 -2.10 2.09 16.67
CA LEU A 106 -1.42 2.86 15.64
C LEU A 106 0.08 2.94 15.91
N GLN A 107 0.87 2.69 14.86
CA GLN A 107 2.27 3.05 14.80
C GLN A 107 2.40 4.43 14.15
N PRO A 108 2.97 5.44 14.84
CA PRO A 108 3.26 6.74 14.22
C PRO A 108 4.27 6.58 13.08
N VAL A 109 3.98 7.16 11.92
CA VAL A 109 4.86 7.19 10.75
C VAL A 109 4.85 8.58 10.11
N HIS A 110 5.93 8.94 9.42
CA HIS A 110 6.04 10.23 8.74
C HIS A 110 6.02 10.04 7.22
N ASN A 111 5.26 10.88 6.53
CA ASN A 111 5.23 10.91 5.07
C ASN A 111 6.32 11.86 4.55
N PHE A 112 7.53 11.33 4.38
CA PHE A 112 8.68 12.09 3.88
C PHE A 112 9.28 11.40 2.64
N PRO A 113 8.61 11.49 1.47
CA PRO A 113 9.09 10.86 0.25
C PRO A 113 10.32 11.58 -0.29
N ASN A 114 11.38 10.83 -0.60
CA ASN A 114 12.57 11.37 -1.24
C ASN A 114 12.28 11.71 -2.71
N ILE A 115 12.74 12.89 -3.15
CA ILE A 115 12.60 13.35 -4.53
C ILE A 115 13.63 12.60 -5.39
N PRO A 116 13.21 11.81 -6.40
CA PRO A 116 14.14 11.08 -7.25
C PRO A 116 15.06 12.02 -8.04
N LEU A 117 16.35 11.70 -8.10
CA LEU A 117 17.28 12.39 -8.99
C LEU A 117 16.96 12.01 -10.45
N THR A 118 16.76 13.02 -11.30
CA THR A 118 16.45 12.82 -12.72
C THR A 118 17.68 12.60 -13.60
N ALA A 119 18.87 12.90 -13.09
CA ALA A 119 20.14 12.73 -13.79
C ALA A 119 21.29 12.45 -12.82
N LEU A 120 22.35 11.82 -13.34
CA LEU A 120 23.59 11.61 -12.60
C LEU A 120 24.34 12.95 -12.42
N PRO A 121 24.96 13.20 -11.25
CA PRO A 121 25.81 14.38 -11.07
C PRO A 121 27.00 14.37 -12.06
N GLU A 122 27.22 15.49 -12.75
CA GLU A 122 28.33 15.61 -13.71
C GLU A 122 29.71 15.54 -13.04
N GLY A 123 30.71 15.06 -13.80
CA GLY A 123 32.12 15.13 -13.40
C GLY A 123 32.60 14.12 -12.35
N LYS A 124 31.78 13.12 -11.99
CA LYS A 124 32.18 12.02 -11.09
C LYS A 124 32.02 10.67 -11.79
N PRO A 125 32.94 9.70 -11.56
CA PRO A 125 32.80 8.34 -12.11
C PRO A 125 31.63 7.55 -11.49
N GLY A 126 31.04 8.04 -10.40
CA GLY A 126 29.87 7.47 -9.74
C GLY A 126 29.44 8.30 -8.51
N PHE A 127 28.31 7.93 -7.90
CA PHE A 127 27.82 8.52 -6.65
C PHE A 127 27.12 7.46 -5.79
N TRP A 128 27.10 7.69 -4.47
CA TRP A 128 26.31 6.87 -3.55
C TRP A 128 24.86 7.33 -3.62
N ALA A 129 23.95 6.38 -3.81
CA ALA A 129 22.52 6.63 -3.82
C ALA A 129 21.85 5.83 -2.71
N GLU A 130 20.87 6.44 -2.05
CA GLU A 130 19.94 5.75 -1.17
C GLU A 130 18.68 5.40 -1.95
N VAL A 131 18.21 4.16 -1.83
CA VAL A 131 16.95 3.71 -2.41
C VAL A 131 15.92 3.63 -1.29
N THR A 132 15.07 4.65 -1.19
CA THR A 132 14.20 4.85 0.00
C THR A 132 12.79 4.29 -0.18
N VAL A 133 12.38 3.94 -1.39
CA VAL A 133 11.07 3.30 -1.65
C VAL A 133 11.19 2.05 -2.54
N PRO A 134 11.83 0.96 -2.08
CA PRO A 134 11.71 -0.33 -2.74
C PRO A 134 10.66 -1.18 -2.00
N TYR A 135 9.48 -1.39 -2.60
CA TYR A 135 8.69 -2.58 -2.25
C TYR A 135 9.42 -3.77 -2.85
N VAL A 136 10.00 -4.63 -2.03
CA VAL A 136 10.56 -5.89 -2.51
C VAL A 136 9.69 -7.01 -2.01
N ASP A 137 9.07 -7.74 -2.93
CA ASP A 137 8.42 -9.00 -2.60
C ASP A 137 9.48 -9.95 -2.02
N LEU A 138 9.20 -10.53 -0.84
CA LEU A 138 10.06 -11.56 -0.29
C LEU A 138 9.89 -12.83 -1.11
N ILE A 139 10.88 -13.14 -1.93
CA ILE A 139 10.94 -14.42 -2.64
C ILE A 139 11.76 -15.39 -1.79
N ILE A 140 11.15 -16.52 -1.42
CA ILE A 140 11.90 -17.61 -0.80
C ILE A 140 12.83 -18.22 -1.86
N ALA A 141 14.13 -18.03 -1.68
CA ALA A 141 15.14 -18.59 -2.57
C ALA A 141 15.13 -20.14 -2.61
N ASN A 142 14.70 -20.79 -1.53
CA ASN A 142 14.63 -22.25 -1.43
C ASN A 142 13.21 -22.72 -1.01
N PRO A 143 12.25 -22.78 -1.95
CA PRO A 143 10.91 -23.27 -1.66
C PRO A 143 10.93 -24.77 -1.27
N PRO A 144 9.96 -25.26 -0.47
CA PRO A 144 8.78 -24.55 0.05
C PRO A 144 9.05 -23.80 1.37
N ALA A 145 8.13 -22.88 1.73
CA ALA A 145 8.17 -22.16 2.99
C ALA A 145 8.19 -23.13 4.20
N ARG A 146 9.12 -22.94 5.13
CA ARG A 146 9.28 -23.81 6.31
C ARG A 146 8.64 -23.23 7.58
N SER A 147 8.74 -21.91 7.78
CA SER A 147 8.16 -21.23 8.94
C SER A 147 6.63 -21.30 8.92
N GLY A 148 6.00 -21.57 10.07
CA GLY A 148 4.55 -21.64 10.21
C GLY A 148 3.84 -20.37 9.75
N TRP A 149 4.34 -19.19 10.16
CA TRP A 149 3.78 -17.89 9.77
C TRP A 149 3.72 -17.69 8.26
N TYR A 150 4.82 -17.97 7.54
CA TYR A 150 4.87 -17.79 6.08
C TYR A 150 3.93 -18.77 5.37
N LYS A 151 3.81 -20.01 5.86
CA LYS A 151 2.84 -20.98 5.31
C LYS A 151 1.40 -20.46 5.44
N THR A 152 1.04 -19.96 6.62
CA THR A 152 -0.30 -19.39 6.87
C THR A 152 -0.55 -18.15 6.01
N SER A 153 0.44 -17.28 5.89
CA SER A 153 0.39 -16.07 5.05
C SER A 153 0.11 -16.41 3.60
N LEU A 154 0.89 -17.34 3.01
CA LEU A 154 0.66 -17.81 1.65
C LEU A 154 -0.73 -18.44 1.47
N ALA A 155 -1.19 -19.24 2.43
CA ALA A 155 -2.51 -19.87 2.37
C ALA A 155 -3.67 -18.85 2.40
N GLN A 156 -3.44 -17.68 2.99
CA GLN A 156 -4.39 -16.57 3.04
C GLN A 156 -4.23 -15.59 1.86
N GLY A 157 -3.35 -15.89 0.89
CA GLY A 157 -3.09 -15.02 -0.25
C GLY A 157 -2.23 -13.79 0.09
N PHE A 158 -1.62 -13.75 1.28
CA PHE A 158 -0.69 -12.69 1.67
C PHE A 158 0.72 -13.05 1.20
N VAL A 159 1.30 -12.20 0.36
CA VAL A 159 2.72 -12.28 -0.04
C VAL A 159 3.53 -11.41 0.92
N PRO A 160 4.46 -11.98 1.69
CA PRO A 160 5.32 -11.21 2.58
C PRO A 160 6.16 -10.19 1.79
N ARG A 161 6.29 -8.99 2.34
CA ARG A 161 7.07 -7.89 1.76
C ARG A 161 7.98 -7.30 2.83
N LEU A 162 9.14 -6.79 2.42
CA LEU A 162 10.02 -5.97 3.25
C LEU A 162 9.73 -4.48 3.04
#